data_AF-A0A0K0FK19-F1
#
_entry.id   AF-A0A0K0FK19-F1
#
_cell.length_a   1.000
_cell.length_b   1.000
_cell.length_c   1.000
_cell.angle_alpha   90.00
_cell.angle_beta   90.00
_cell.angle_gamma   90.00
#
_symmetry.space_group_name_H-M   'P 1'
#
loop_
_entity.id
_entity.type
_entity.pdbx_description
1 polymer ?
#
loop_
_entity_poly.entity_id
_entity_poly.type
_entity_poly.pdbx_seq_one_letter_code
_entity_poly.pdbx_strand_id
1 'polypeptide(L)'
;MLLRRLFFTSLSCFKAEALSKNAKIKGTYKIMSGYSLYISENIAKVTGTQALKFKELSEKWKNETQEIKELYSKKASSMNEENKEKFESLPQEERDKLIKEAETKREKKDKRKNKAIKREKENSIAKAIGMTKPPTAFAQFVREYYQKNPNKVVGGKVSAEISVMWKNLSENEKEERVRKSREEFAKWNEKKNEYIKSIENI
;
A
#
# COMPACT_ATOMS: atom_id res chain seq x y z
N MET A 1 11.89 -21.27 36.00
CA MET A 1 12.81 -20.67 35.02
C MET A 1 12.01 -19.93 33.96
N LEU A 2 12.31 -18.63 33.82
CA LEU A 2 12.07 -17.74 32.67
C LEU A 2 10.62 -17.44 32.22
N LEU A 3 10.03 -16.49 32.94
CA LEU A 3 9.00 -15.55 32.46
C LEU A 3 9.47 -14.84 31.16
N ARG A 4 8.82 -15.10 30.03
CA ARG A 4 8.95 -14.27 28.83
C ARG A 4 8.06 -13.03 28.96
N ARG A 5 8.68 -11.90 29.29
CA ARG A 5 8.09 -10.56 29.18
C ARG A 5 7.77 -10.28 27.71
N LEU A 6 6.49 -10.22 27.36
CA LEU A 6 6.02 -9.62 26.13
C LEU A 6 5.92 -8.10 26.38
N PHE A 7 6.89 -7.34 25.86
CA PHE A 7 6.75 -5.89 25.77
C PHE A 7 5.81 -5.54 24.62
N PHE A 8 4.50 -5.63 24.86
CA PHE A 8 3.53 -4.83 24.11
C PHE A 8 3.51 -3.44 24.72
N THR A 9 4.31 -2.52 24.18
CA THR A 9 4.07 -1.09 24.41
C THR A 9 2.90 -0.67 23.52
N SER A 10 1.67 -0.97 23.96
CA SER A 10 0.49 -0.28 23.48
C SER A 10 0.55 1.16 24.01
N LEU A 11 1.01 2.08 23.16
CA LEU A 11 0.78 3.51 23.35
C LEU A 11 -0.70 3.77 23.04
N SER A 12 -1.56 3.37 23.98
CA SER A 12 -2.96 3.75 24.08
C SER A 12 -3.09 4.82 25.15
N CYS A 13 -2.80 6.07 24.82
CA CYS A 13 -3.17 7.21 25.66
C CYS A 13 -3.62 8.38 24.77
N PHE A 14 -4.80 8.91 25.11
CA PHE A 14 -5.45 10.13 24.63
C PHE A 14 -6.14 10.10 23.26
N LYS A 15 -7.27 9.38 23.26
CA LYS A 15 -8.51 9.82 22.61
C LYS A 15 -9.15 10.88 23.53
N ALA A 16 -8.71 12.13 23.40
CA ALA A 16 -9.46 13.29 23.88
C ALA A 16 -9.92 14.08 22.66
N GLU A 17 -11.12 14.63 22.74
CA GLU A 17 -11.84 15.36 21.71
C GLU A 17 -11.09 16.61 21.26
N ALA A 18 -10.08 16.43 20.41
CA ALA A 18 -9.71 17.46 19.45
C ALA A 18 -10.63 17.25 18.25
N LEU A 19 -11.76 17.96 18.23
CA LEU A 19 -12.50 18.28 17.00
C LEU A 19 -11.50 18.37 15.85
N SER A 20 -11.72 17.58 14.79
CA SER A 20 -10.76 17.44 13.70
C SER A 20 -10.44 18.81 13.10
N LYS A 21 -9.37 19.47 13.56
CA LYS A 21 -8.82 20.68 12.93
C LYS A 21 -8.28 20.38 11.52
N ASN A 22 -8.29 19.11 11.12
CA ASN A 22 -8.15 18.63 9.75
C ASN A 22 -9.49 18.08 9.23
N ALA A 23 -10.54 18.91 9.22
CA ALA A 23 -11.61 18.72 8.27
C ALA A 23 -10.94 18.51 6.90
N LYS A 24 -11.30 17.45 6.18
CA LYS A 24 -10.76 17.13 4.86
C LYS A 24 -11.06 18.29 3.92
N ILE A 25 -10.17 19.29 3.87
CA ILE A 25 -10.29 20.39 2.92
C ILE A 25 -10.18 19.75 1.54
N LYS A 26 -11.23 19.95 0.73
CA LYS A 26 -11.22 19.64 -0.69
C LYS A 26 -10.26 20.64 -1.34
N GLY A 27 -8.97 20.33 -1.31
CA GLY A 27 -7.92 21.21 -1.77
C GLY A 27 -6.65 20.46 -2.10
N THR A 28 -5.92 20.97 -3.09
CA THR A 28 -4.63 20.45 -3.55
C THR A 28 -3.46 20.98 -2.73
N TYR A 29 -3.63 22.10 -2.03
CA TYR A 29 -2.58 22.68 -1.20
C TYR A 29 -2.42 21.88 0.09
N LYS A 30 -1.17 21.66 0.47
CA LYS A 30 -0.80 20.87 1.65
C LYS A 30 -0.87 21.76 2.89
N ILE A 31 -1.73 21.40 3.83
CA ILE A 31 -1.74 22.02 5.16
C ILE A 31 -0.47 21.57 5.89
N MET A 32 0.37 22.51 6.28
CA MET A 32 1.54 22.26 7.10
C MET A 32 1.19 22.49 8.57
N SER A 33 1.62 21.57 9.44
CA SER A 33 1.62 21.81 10.89
C SER A 33 2.90 22.54 11.31
N GLY A 34 2.89 23.18 12.48
CA GLY A 34 4.10 23.80 13.05
C GLY A 34 5.26 22.80 13.15
N TYR A 35 4.98 21.56 13.54
CA TYR A 35 5.95 20.46 13.50
C TYR A 35 6.49 20.21 12.08
N SER A 36 5.61 20.10 11.07
CA SER A 36 6.03 19.83 9.69
C SER A 36 6.93 20.95 9.14
N LEU A 37 6.61 22.20 9.49
CA LEU A 37 7.39 23.37 9.14
C LEU A 37 8.76 23.35 9.82
N TYR A 38 8.79 23.10 11.14
CA TYR A 38 10.03 22.94 11.91
C TYR A 38 10.94 21.88 11.30
N ILE A 39 10.40 20.71 10.95
CA ILE A 39 11.19 19.66 10.29
C ILE A 39 11.73 20.16 8.95
N SER A 40 10.89 20.78 8.11
CA SER A 40 11.30 21.24 6.79
C SER A 40 12.44 22.27 6.82
N GLU A 41 12.46 23.15 7.82
CA GLU A 41 13.48 24.20 7.97
C GLU A 41 14.79 23.67 8.56
N ASN A 42 14.74 22.57 9.33
CA ASN A 42 15.89 22.06 10.06
C ASN A 42 16.47 20.75 9.49
N ILE A 43 15.77 20.08 8.57
CA ILE A 43 16.24 18.82 7.96
C ILE A 43 17.54 18.96 7.16
N ALA A 44 17.80 20.14 6.59
CA ALA A 44 19.05 20.42 5.89
C ALA A 44 20.24 20.59 6.85
N LYS A 45 19.98 21.00 8.10
CA LYS A 45 21.00 21.27 9.12
C LYS A 45 21.50 20.00 9.82
N VAL A 46 20.73 18.91 9.74
CA VAL A 46 21.09 17.63 10.36
C VAL A 46 21.77 16.74 9.32
N THR A 47 22.89 16.14 9.69
CA THR A 47 23.65 15.20 8.86
C THR A 47 23.15 13.77 9.03
N GLY A 48 23.38 12.90 8.04
CA GLY A 48 23.05 11.48 8.12
C GLY A 48 21.89 11.04 7.22
N THR A 49 21.40 9.81 7.43
CA THR A 49 20.31 9.25 6.64
C THR A 49 18.99 9.92 6.97
N GLN A 50 18.06 9.96 6.01
CA GLN A 50 16.77 10.64 6.18
C GLN A 50 16.01 10.15 7.43
N ALA A 51 16.00 8.84 7.70
CA ALA A 51 15.35 8.27 8.88
C ALA A 51 15.94 8.78 10.20
N LEU A 52 17.27 8.89 10.28
CA LEU A 52 17.95 9.41 11.47
C LEU A 52 17.69 10.90 11.67
N LYS A 53 17.72 11.69 10.59
CA LYS A 53 17.39 13.13 10.63
C LYS A 53 15.99 13.36 11.19
N PHE A 54 14.99 12.61 10.70
CA PHE A 54 13.61 12.72 11.19
C PHE A 54 13.52 12.33 12.66
N LYS A 55 14.21 11.26 13.10
CA LYS A 55 14.19 10.83 14.50
C LYS A 55 14.77 11.90 15.42
N GLU A 56 15.96 12.42 15.10
CA GLU A 56 16.64 13.45 15.89
C GLU A 56 15.80 14.73 16.00
N LEU A 57 15.27 15.22 14.87
CA LEU A 57 14.43 16.42 14.88
C LEU A 57 13.09 16.20 15.57
N SER A 58 12.53 14.98 15.51
CA SER A 58 11.33 14.63 16.28
C SER A 58 11.58 14.70 17.78
N GLU A 59 12.74 14.23 18.23
CA GLU A 59 13.14 14.27 19.64
C GLU A 59 13.39 15.72 20.09
N LYS A 60 14.11 16.51 19.28
CA LYS A 60 14.30 17.95 19.51
C LYS A 60 12.98 18.69 19.65
N TRP A 61 12.05 18.49 18.70
CA TRP A 61 10.73 19.12 18.76
C TRP A 61 9.94 18.74 20.02
N LYS A 62 10.03 17.49 20.50
CA LYS A 62 9.33 17.08 21.73
C LYS A 62 9.85 17.84 22.94
N ASN A 63 11.16 18.02 23.03
CA ASN A 63 11.84 18.69 24.14
C ASN A 63 11.87 20.22 24.01
N GLU A 64 11.45 20.76 22.88
CA GLU A 64 11.41 22.20 22.62
C GLU A 64 10.39 22.93 23.50
N THR A 65 10.69 24.19 23.82
CA THR A 65 9.82 25.08 24.60
C THR A 65 8.48 25.32 23.90
N GLN A 66 7.42 25.49 24.70
CA GLN A 66 6.07 25.75 24.21
C GLN A 66 6.00 27.03 23.34
N GLU A 67 6.76 28.06 23.70
CA GLU A 67 6.87 29.31 22.94
C GLU A 67 7.32 29.10 21.49
N ILE A 68 8.34 28.25 21.28
CA ILE A 68 8.83 27.91 19.94
C ILE A 68 7.78 27.09 19.20
N LYS A 69 7.11 26.15 19.87
CA LYS A 69 6.04 25.36 19.25
C LYS A 69 4.89 26.26 18.78
N GLU A 70 4.54 27.27 19.56
CA GLU A 70 3.55 28.27 19.21
C GLU A 70 4.00 29.18 18.07
N LEU A 71 5.26 29.61 18.07
CA LEU A 71 5.85 30.38 16.98
C LEU A 71 5.72 29.63 15.64
N TYR A 72 6.16 28.36 15.59
CA TYR A 72 6.03 27.55 14.38
C TYR A 72 4.58 27.24 14.03
N SER A 73 3.70 27.09 15.03
CA SER A 73 2.26 26.93 14.79
C SER A 73 1.65 28.16 14.10
N LYS A 74 1.94 29.37 14.62
CA LYS A 74 1.49 30.64 14.03
C LYS A 74 2.05 30.83 12.61
N LYS A 75 3.34 30.58 12.44
CA LYS A 75 4.00 30.65 11.13
C LYS A 75 3.37 29.68 10.13
N ALA A 76 3.10 28.44 10.54
CA ALA A 76 2.43 27.46 9.69
C ALA A 76 1.00 27.86 9.35
N SER A 77 0.24 28.43 10.29
CA SER A 77 -1.11 28.95 10.01
C SER A 77 -1.11 30.06 8.96
N SER A 78 -0.25 31.07 9.11
CA SER A 78 -0.11 32.16 8.14
C SER A 78 0.29 31.63 6.75
N MET A 79 1.26 30.70 6.66
CA MET A 79 1.61 30.07 5.39
C MET A 79 0.46 29.26 4.78
N ASN A 80 -0.37 28.61 5.61
CA ASN A 80 -1.53 27.86 5.13
C ASN A 80 -2.63 28.78 4.58
N GLU A 81 -2.83 29.94 5.22
CA GLU A 81 -3.76 30.98 4.76
C GLU A 81 -3.30 31.56 3.43
N GLU A 82 -2.02 31.95 3.30
CA GLU A 82 -1.47 32.40 2.02
C GLU A 82 -1.63 31.36 0.91
N ASN A 83 -1.37 30.07 1.20
CA ASN A 83 -1.52 29.00 0.22
C ASN A 83 -2.99 28.77 -0.17
N LYS A 84 -3.91 28.97 0.78
CA LYS A 84 -5.35 28.91 0.52
C LYS A 84 -5.76 30.07 -0.38
N GLU A 85 -5.35 31.30 -0.08
CA GLU A 85 -5.66 32.48 -0.90
C GLU A 85 -5.05 32.37 -2.31
N LYS A 86 -3.79 31.89 -2.41
CA LYS A 86 -3.15 31.58 -3.70
C LYS A 86 -3.94 30.55 -4.50
N PHE A 87 -4.54 29.56 -3.84
CA PHE A 87 -5.38 28.58 -4.50
C PHE A 87 -6.75 29.15 -4.91
N GLU A 88 -7.37 29.94 -4.04
CA GLU A 88 -8.68 30.58 -4.28
C GLU A 88 -8.63 31.73 -5.29
N SER A 89 -7.46 32.33 -5.51
CA SER A 89 -7.24 33.32 -6.57
C SER A 89 -7.02 32.71 -7.96
N LEU A 90 -6.78 31.39 -8.06
CA LEU A 90 -6.66 30.73 -9.37
C LEU A 90 -8.00 30.72 -10.12
N PRO A 91 -7.98 30.77 -11.46
CA PRO A 91 -9.16 30.56 -12.29
C PRO A 91 -9.86 29.23 -11.94
N GLN A 92 -11.19 29.21 -12.01
CA GLN A 92 -12.00 28.04 -11.66
C GLN A 92 -11.56 26.78 -12.41
N GLU A 93 -11.27 26.90 -13.71
CA GLU A 93 -10.79 25.78 -14.53
C GLU A 93 -9.47 25.18 -14.03
N GLU A 94 -8.54 26.01 -13.57
CA GLU A 94 -7.26 25.56 -13.04
C GLU A 94 -7.43 24.88 -11.69
N ARG A 95 -8.29 25.42 -10.83
CA ARG A 95 -8.64 24.77 -9.55
C ARG A 95 -9.23 23.39 -9.77
N ASP A 96 -10.16 23.26 -10.71
CA ASP A 96 -10.80 21.98 -11.02
C ASP A 96 -9.82 20.95 -11.60
N LYS A 97 -8.90 21.40 -12.47
CA LYS A 97 -7.79 20.55 -12.97
C LYS A 97 -6.92 20.04 -11.82
N LEU A 98 -6.52 20.93 -10.91
CA LEU A 98 -5.71 20.56 -9.75
C LEU A 98 -6.45 19.57 -8.84
N ILE A 99 -7.72 19.84 -8.52
CA ILE A 99 -8.54 18.96 -7.67
C ILE A 99 -8.63 17.56 -8.31
N LYS A 100 -8.94 17.48 -9.61
CA LYS A 100 -9.01 16.22 -10.34
C LYS A 100 -7.67 15.47 -10.35
N GLU A 101 -6.56 16.18 -10.52
CA GLU A 101 -5.23 15.57 -10.44
C GLU A 101 -4.96 14.99 -9.04
N ALA A 102 -5.30 15.73 -7.97
CA ALA A 102 -5.15 15.26 -6.61
C ALA A 102 -6.03 14.04 -6.31
N GLU A 103 -7.28 14.02 -6.78
CA GLU A 103 -8.19 12.89 -6.67
C GLU A 103 -7.65 11.65 -7.39
N THR A 104 -7.23 11.79 -8.65
CA THR A 104 -6.64 10.66 -9.39
C THR A 104 -5.38 10.11 -8.74
N LYS A 105 -4.53 10.96 -8.15
CA LYS A 105 -3.36 10.53 -7.37
C LYS A 105 -3.78 9.77 -6.09
N ARG A 106 -4.80 10.25 -5.37
CA ARG A 106 -5.35 9.57 -4.19
C ARG A 106 -5.92 8.21 -4.56
N GLU A 107 -6.75 8.13 -5.59
CA GLU A 107 -7.29 6.86 -6.09
C GLU A 107 -6.20 5.86 -6.49
N LYS A 108 -5.17 6.32 -7.21
CA LYS A 108 -4.03 5.45 -7.58
C LYS A 108 -3.32 4.92 -6.33
N LYS A 109 -3.13 5.75 -5.31
CA LYS A 109 -2.52 5.34 -4.03
C LYS A 109 -3.40 4.33 -3.30
N ASP A 110 -4.70 4.57 -3.22
CA ASP A 110 -5.64 3.67 -2.54
C ASP A 110 -5.76 2.33 -3.26
N LYS A 111 -5.80 2.33 -4.60
CA LYS A 111 -5.73 1.11 -5.41
C LYS A 111 -4.46 0.31 -5.12
N ARG A 112 -3.29 0.96 -5.02
CA ARG A 112 -2.02 0.29 -4.67
C ARG A 112 -2.06 -0.28 -3.25
N LYS A 113 -2.54 0.49 -2.27
CA LYS A 113 -2.69 0.06 -0.88
C LYS A 113 -3.61 -1.15 -0.77
N ASN A 114 -4.79 -1.09 -1.38
CA ASN A 114 -5.76 -2.18 -1.37
C ASN A 114 -5.20 -3.44 -2.06
N LYS A 115 -4.44 -3.27 -3.14
CA LYS A 115 -3.75 -4.39 -3.80
C LYS A 115 -2.70 -5.03 -2.88
N ALA A 116 -1.93 -4.23 -2.12
CA ALA A 116 -0.95 -4.74 -1.17
C ALA A 116 -1.64 -5.50 -0.02
N ILE A 117 -2.68 -4.92 0.58
CA ILE A 117 -3.48 -5.57 1.64
C ILE A 117 -4.08 -6.88 1.14
N LYS A 118 -4.63 -6.90 -0.08
CA LYS A 118 -5.18 -8.11 -0.68
C LYS A 118 -4.12 -9.21 -0.83
N ARG A 119 -2.92 -8.86 -1.31
CA ARG A 119 -1.80 -9.81 -1.42
C ARG A 119 -1.35 -10.34 -0.06
N GLU A 120 -1.28 -9.48 0.95
CA GLU A 120 -0.92 -9.88 2.31
C GLU A 120 -1.94 -10.87 2.88
N LYS A 121 -3.24 -10.61 2.70
CA LYS A 121 -4.32 -11.54 3.06
C LYS A 121 -4.23 -12.87 2.29
N GLU A 122 -3.95 -12.82 0.99
CA GLU A 122 -3.78 -14.03 0.18
C GLU A 122 -2.57 -14.85 0.68
N ASN A 123 -1.46 -14.20 1.03
CA ASN A 123 -0.27 -14.84 1.57
C ASN A 123 -0.49 -15.42 2.97
N SER A 124 -1.23 -14.73 3.85
CA SER A 124 -1.54 -15.23 5.18
C SER A 124 -2.43 -16.48 5.11
N ILE A 125 -3.45 -16.46 4.26
CA ILE A 125 -4.29 -17.64 3.97
C ILE A 125 -3.42 -18.78 3.44
N ALA A 126 -2.59 -18.52 2.43
CA ALA A 126 -1.73 -19.55 1.84
C ALA A 126 -0.78 -20.18 2.87
N LYS A 127 -0.24 -19.37 3.78
CA LYS A 127 0.61 -19.84 4.89
C LYS A 127 -0.19 -20.68 5.90
N ALA A 128 -1.42 -20.28 6.22
CA ALA A 128 -2.26 -21.00 7.17
C ALA A 128 -2.72 -22.37 6.65
N ILE A 129 -3.15 -22.45 5.38
CA ILE A 129 -3.61 -23.71 4.77
C ILE A 129 -2.45 -24.55 4.20
N GLY A 130 -1.22 -24.04 4.22
CA GLY A 130 -0.03 -24.68 3.65
C GLY A 130 -0.06 -24.83 2.13
N MET A 131 -0.89 -24.04 1.43
CA MET A 131 -1.13 -24.19 -0.01
C MET A 131 -1.32 -22.84 -0.69
N THR A 132 -0.54 -22.61 -1.74
CA THR A 132 -0.70 -21.42 -2.59
C THR A 132 -1.85 -21.59 -3.55
N LYS A 133 -2.41 -20.47 -4.04
CA LYS A 133 -3.47 -20.50 -5.05
C LYS A 133 -2.95 -21.21 -6.32
N PRO A 134 -3.58 -22.29 -6.77
CA PRO A 134 -3.10 -23.03 -7.93
C PRO A 134 -3.21 -22.17 -9.20
N PRO A 135 -2.22 -22.28 -10.11
CA PRO A 135 -2.26 -21.62 -11.42
C PRO A 135 -3.38 -22.18 -12.30
N THR A 136 -3.82 -21.38 -13.29
CA THR A 136 -4.74 -21.85 -14.32
C THR A 136 -4.07 -22.87 -15.24
N ALA A 137 -4.85 -23.68 -15.96
CA ALA A 137 -4.33 -24.67 -16.91
C ALA A 137 -3.34 -24.08 -17.93
N PHE A 138 -3.63 -22.87 -18.46
CA PHE A 138 -2.69 -22.17 -19.34
C PHE A 138 -1.41 -21.74 -18.59
N ALA A 139 -1.52 -21.23 -17.36
CA ALA A 139 -0.35 -20.84 -16.58
C ALA A 139 0.50 -22.05 -16.16
N GLN A 140 -0.11 -23.23 -15.94
CA GLN A 140 0.59 -24.50 -15.77
C GLN A 140 1.35 -24.87 -17.04
N PHE A 141 0.69 -24.82 -18.20
CA PHE A 141 1.32 -25.06 -19.50
C PHE A 141 2.50 -24.11 -19.79
N VAL A 142 2.33 -22.81 -19.51
CA VAL A 142 3.41 -21.81 -19.63
C VAL A 142 4.58 -22.17 -18.70
N ARG A 143 4.30 -22.60 -17.46
CA ARG A 143 5.35 -23.02 -16.51
C ARG A 143 6.10 -24.25 -17.03
N GLU A 144 5.39 -25.26 -17.52
CA GLU A 144 5.99 -26.45 -18.14
C GLU A 144 6.87 -26.08 -19.35
N TYR A 145 6.43 -25.13 -20.17
CA TYR A 145 7.19 -24.64 -21.30
C TYR A 145 8.55 -24.06 -20.86
N TYR A 146 8.57 -23.16 -19.87
CA TYR A 146 9.82 -22.57 -19.39
C TYR A 146 10.70 -23.56 -18.62
N GLN A 147 10.12 -24.57 -17.96
CA GLN A 147 10.89 -25.67 -17.38
C GLN A 147 11.61 -26.49 -18.46
N LYS A 148 10.95 -26.73 -19.61
CA LYS A 148 11.53 -27.42 -20.76
C LYS A 148 12.48 -26.53 -21.57
N ASN A 149 12.39 -25.22 -21.43
CA ASN A 149 13.16 -24.23 -22.19
C ASN A 149 13.83 -23.20 -21.26
N PRO A 150 14.77 -23.60 -20.40
CA PRO A 150 15.34 -22.73 -19.36
C PRO A 150 16.09 -21.51 -19.92
N ASN A 151 16.59 -21.59 -21.15
CA ASN A 151 17.34 -20.50 -21.80
C ASN A 151 16.43 -19.47 -22.50
N LYS A 152 15.12 -19.67 -22.53
CA LYS A 152 14.19 -18.74 -23.18
C LYS A 152 13.84 -17.60 -22.21
N VAL A 153 14.10 -16.38 -22.64
CA VAL A 153 13.73 -15.16 -21.90
C VAL A 153 12.26 -14.84 -22.12
N VAL A 154 11.57 -14.43 -21.05
CA VAL A 154 10.19 -13.95 -21.12
C VAL A 154 10.12 -12.70 -22.00
N GLY A 155 9.40 -12.79 -23.11
CA GLY A 155 9.24 -11.69 -24.05
C GLY A 155 8.03 -11.89 -24.96
N GLY A 156 7.58 -10.81 -25.62
CA GLY A 156 6.34 -10.81 -26.41
C GLY A 156 6.28 -11.88 -27.50
N LYS A 157 7.40 -12.13 -28.20
CA LYS A 157 7.50 -13.17 -29.24
C LYS A 157 7.30 -14.58 -28.65
N VAL A 158 8.03 -14.90 -27.58
CA VAL A 158 7.92 -16.20 -26.89
C VAL A 158 6.53 -16.39 -26.28
N SER A 159 5.92 -15.34 -25.71
CA SER A 159 4.54 -15.40 -25.20
C SER A 159 3.51 -15.65 -26.31
N ALA A 160 3.70 -15.07 -27.49
CA ALA A 160 2.84 -15.33 -28.64
C ALA A 160 2.98 -16.78 -29.14
N GLU A 161 4.20 -17.30 -29.23
CA GLU A 161 4.49 -18.69 -29.57
C GLU A 161 3.80 -19.66 -28.61
N ILE A 162 3.97 -19.47 -27.29
CA ILE A 162 3.31 -20.31 -26.27
C ILE A 162 1.78 -20.26 -26.41
N SER A 163 1.22 -19.09 -26.71
CA SER A 163 -0.22 -18.93 -26.91
C SER A 163 -0.72 -19.68 -28.14
N VAL A 164 0.05 -19.72 -29.23
CA VAL A 164 -0.26 -20.52 -30.43
C VAL A 164 -0.16 -22.01 -30.10
N MET A 165 0.90 -22.44 -29.41
CA MET A 165 1.06 -23.83 -28.98
C MET A 165 -0.14 -24.29 -28.14
N TRP A 166 -0.58 -23.47 -27.17
CA TRP A 166 -1.76 -23.75 -26.35
C TRP A 166 -3.04 -23.90 -27.19
N LYS A 167 -3.23 -23.05 -28.20
CA LYS A 167 -4.41 -23.12 -29.09
C LYS A 167 -4.40 -24.36 -29.99
N ASN A 168 -3.21 -24.84 -30.34
CA ASN A 168 -3.02 -26.00 -31.22
C ASN A 168 -2.91 -27.33 -30.46
N LEU A 169 -3.04 -27.34 -29.13
CA LEU A 169 -3.17 -28.59 -28.38
C LEU A 169 -4.41 -29.35 -28.84
N SER A 170 -4.36 -30.69 -28.78
CA SER A 170 -5.55 -31.50 -29.01
C SER A 170 -6.62 -31.18 -27.98
N GLU A 171 -7.89 -31.25 -28.37
CA GLU A 171 -9.00 -30.89 -27.47
C GLU A 171 -8.99 -31.78 -26.21
N ASN A 172 -8.74 -33.08 -26.38
CA ASN A 172 -8.63 -34.04 -25.28
C ASN A 172 -7.51 -33.66 -24.28
N GLU A 173 -6.33 -33.24 -24.76
CA GLU A 173 -5.24 -32.82 -23.87
C GLU A 173 -5.59 -31.53 -23.12
N LYS A 174 -6.21 -30.59 -23.83
CA LYS A 174 -6.60 -29.30 -23.28
C LYS A 174 -7.70 -29.44 -22.22
N GLU A 175 -8.71 -30.26 -22.48
CA GLU A 175 -9.78 -30.60 -21.54
C GLU A 175 -9.22 -31.24 -20.27
N GLU A 176 -8.32 -32.20 -20.41
CA GLU A 176 -7.69 -32.88 -19.27
C GLU A 176 -6.89 -31.90 -18.39
N ARG A 177 -6.14 -30.97 -19.01
CA ARG A 177 -5.42 -29.91 -18.29
C ARG A 177 -6.37 -28.96 -17.56
N VAL A 178 -7.48 -28.59 -18.21
CA VAL A 178 -8.52 -27.74 -17.60
C VAL A 178 -9.20 -28.46 -16.44
N ARG A 179 -9.51 -29.74 -16.57
CA ARG A 179 -10.10 -30.59 -15.51
C ARG A 179 -9.19 -30.62 -14.28
N LYS A 180 -7.91 -30.98 -14.46
CA LYS A 180 -6.91 -31.00 -13.37
C LYS A 180 -6.78 -29.65 -12.67
N SER A 181 -6.67 -28.55 -13.44
CA SER A 181 -6.60 -27.20 -12.88
C SER A 181 -7.85 -26.83 -12.07
N ARG A 182 -9.05 -27.24 -12.52
CA ARG A 182 -10.30 -27.03 -11.77
C ARG A 182 -10.33 -27.83 -10.48
N GLU A 183 -9.87 -29.07 -10.49
CA GLU A 183 -9.81 -29.94 -9.29
C GLU A 183 -8.85 -29.39 -8.23
N GLU A 184 -7.64 -28.97 -8.64
CA GLU A 184 -6.69 -28.32 -7.74
C GLU A 184 -7.27 -27.02 -7.15
N PHE A 185 -7.94 -26.23 -7.99
CA PHE A 185 -8.58 -25.00 -7.55
C PHE A 185 -9.74 -25.26 -6.56
N ALA A 186 -10.54 -26.30 -6.79
CA ALA A 186 -11.61 -26.71 -5.88
C ALA A 186 -11.06 -27.11 -4.51
N LYS A 187 -10.02 -27.96 -4.47
CA LYS A 187 -9.32 -28.35 -3.23
C LYS A 187 -8.77 -27.13 -2.48
N TRP A 188 -8.24 -26.14 -3.21
CA TRP A 188 -7.79 -24.89 -2.61
C TRP A 188 -8.92 -24.06 -2.02
N ASN A 189 -10.05 -23.98 -2.72
CA ASN A 189 -11.20 -23.22 -2.25
C ASN A 189 -11.84 -23.86 -1.01
N GLU A 190 -11.90 -25.19 -0.97
CA GLU A 190 -12.37 -25.95 0.20
C GLU A 190 -11.53 -25.66 1.43
N LYS A 191 -10.22 -25.89 1.39
CA LYS A 191 -9.31 -25.60 2.52
C LYS A 191 -9.34 -24.13 2.96
N LYS A 192 -9.43 -23.21 1.99
CA LYS A 192 -9.56 -21.78 2.28
C LYS A 192 -10.86 -21.49 3.04
N ASN A 193 -11.98 -22.07 2.60
CA ASN A 193 -13.28 -21.84 3.23
C ASN A 193 -13.33 -22.45 4.63
N GLU A 194 -12.77 -23.64 4.83
CA GLU A 194 -12.60 -24.25 6.16
C GLU A 194 -11.82 -23.34 7.10
N TYR A 195 -10.70 -22.80 6.64
CA TYR A 195 -9.89 -21.86 7.42
C TYR A 195 -10.66 -20.57 7.77
N ILE A 196 -11.38 -20.00 6.81
CA ILE A 196 -12.19 -18.78 7.06
C ILE A 196 -13.28 -19.08 8.10
N LYS A 197 -14.01 -20.18 7.96
CA LYS A 197 -15.01 -20.61 8.95
C LYS A 197 -14.39 -20.83 10.34
N SER A 198 -13.18 -21.37 10.41
CA SER A 198 -12.47 -21.58 11.68
C SER A 198 -12.10 -20.29 12.40
N ILE A 199 -11.94 -19.18 11.66
CA ILE A 199 -11.67 -17.85 12.24
C ILE A 199 -12.97 -17.18 12.66
N GLU A 200 -14.06 -17.37 11.91
CA GLU A 200 -15.36 -16.74 12.18
C GLU A 200 -16.12 -17.37 13.36
N ASN A 201 -15.80 -18.63 13.71
CA ASN A 201 -16.39 -19.34 14.84
C ASN A 201 -15.63 -19.14 16.17
N ILE A 202 -14.65 -18.24 16.21
CA ILE A 202 -13.89 -17.82 17.40
C ILE A 202 -14.32 -16.40 17.78
#